data_AF-A0A2N9N1K9-F1
#
_entry.id   AF-A0A2N9N1K9-F1
#
_cell.length_a   1.000
_cell.length_b   1.000
_cell.length_c   1.000
_cell.angle_alpha   90.00
_cell.angle_beta   90.00
_cell.angle_gamma   90.00
#
_symmetry.space_group_name_H-M   'P 1'
#
loop_
_entity.id
_entity.type
_entity.pdbx_description
1 polymer ?
#
loop_
_entity_poly.entity_id
_entity_poly.type
_entity_poly.pdbx_seq_one_letter_code
_entity_poly.pdbx_strand_id
1 'polypeptide(L)' 'MIGTSAVVHPAAGLVPFAKHAGAKVIEINTEPSAVSKIVDCALQGPAGEILPQLL' A
#
# COMPACT_ATOMS: atom_id res chain seq x y z
N MET A 1 1.05 1.68 2.77
CA MET A 1 -0.39 2.03 2.73
C MET A 1 -1.20 0.93 3.36
N ILE A 2 -2.27 1.29 4.05
CA ILE A 2 -3.08 0.35 4.83
C ILE A 2 -4.57 0.60 4.53
N GLY A 3 -5.28 -0.41 4.01
CA GLY A 3 -6.75 -0.41 3.95
C GLY A 3 -7.41 0.65 3.05
N THR A 4 -6.79 1.01 1.92
CA THR A 4 -7.35 2.02 1.00
C THR A 4 -7.43 1.46 -0.41
N SER A 5 -8.48 1.81 -1.16
CA SER A 5 -8.61 1.49 -2.59
C SER A 5 -7.67 2.28 -3.50
N ALA A 6 -6.92 3.25 -2.97
CA ALA A 6 -5.96 4.09 -3.69
C ALA A 6 -6.56 4.88 -4.88
N VAL A 7 -7.84 5.28 -4.79
CA VAL A 7 -8.53 6.04 -5.86
C VAL A 7 -8.76 7.52 -5.53
N VAL A 8 -8.67 7.92 -4.25
CA VAL A 8 -8.97 9.29 -3.82
C VAL A 8 -7.69 10.14 -3.82
N HIS A 9 -7.71 11.21 -4.61
CA HIS A 9 -6.64 12.20 -4.63
C HIS A 9 -6.80 13.21 -3.48
N PRO A 10 -5.71 13.70 -2.85
CA PRO A 10 -4.29 13.52 -3.24
C PRO A 10 -3.64 12.24 -2.70
N ALA A 11 -4.28 11.52 -1.77
CA ALA A 11 -3.69 10.37 -1.08
C ALA A 11 -3.23 9.25 -2.03
N ALA A 12 -3.98 8.97 -3.09
CA ALA A 12 -3.62 8.02 -4.14
C ALA A 12 -2.29 8.35 -4.84
N GLY A 13 -1.93 9.64 -4.91
CA GLY A 13 -0.67 10.10 -5.52
C GLY A 13 0.56 9.87 -4.66
N LEU A 14 0.40 9.58 -3.37
CA LEU A 14 1.53 9.43 -2.44
C LEU A 14 2.35 8.17 -2.73
N VAL A 15 1.74 7.08 -3.20
CA VAL A 15 2.44 5.84 -3.53
C VAL A 15 3.40 6.00 -4.70
N PRO A 16 2.95 6.45 -5.89
CA PRO A 16 3.86 6.66 -7.00
C PRO A 16 4.90 7.74 -6.66
N PHE A 17 4.54 8.78 -5.90
CA PHE A 17 5.49 9.80 -5.44
C PHE A 17 6.59 9.19 -4.55
N ALA A 18 6.23 8.40 -3.54
CA ALA A 18 7.17 7.75 -2.64
C ALA A 18 8.09 6.76 -3.38
N LYS A 19 7.54 5.97 -4.31
CA LYS A 19 8.34 5.09 -5.18
C LYS A 19 9.32 5.87 -6.04
N HIS A 20 8.89 6.99 -6.61
CA HIS A 20 9.75 7.85 -7.43
C HIS A 20 10.86 8.51 -6.59
N ALA A 21 10.60 8.80 -5.32
CA ALA A 21 11.58 9.27 -4.36
C ALA A 21 12.53 8.16 -3.86
N GLY A 22 12.39 6.91 -4.32
CA GLY A 22 13.24 5.77 -3.93
C GLY A 22 12.84 5.12 -2.60
N ALA A 23 11.67 5.45 -2.05
CA ALA A 23 11.18 4.80 -0.84
C ALA A 23 10.67 3.37 -1.15
N LYS A 24 10.87 2.45 -0.20
CA LYS A 24 10.19 1.16 -0.22
C LYS A 24 8.73 1.35 0.18
N VAL A 25 7.82 0.90 -0.67
CA VAL A 25 6.38 1.00 -0.45
C VAL A 25 5.79 -0.39 -0.29
N ILE A 26 5.11 -0.60 0.84
CA ILE A 26 4.36 -1.81 1.14
C ILE A 26 2.87 -1.45 1.19
N GLU A 27 2.05 -2.23 0.51
CA GLU A 27 0.59 -2.20 0.60
C GLU A 27 0.10 -3.33 1.48
N ILE A 28 -0.85 -3.03 2.37
CA ILE A 28 -1.60 -4.02 3.14
C ILE A 28 -3.08 -3.76 2.91
N ASN A 29 -3.75 -4.68 2.23
CA ASN A 29 -5.17 -4.54 1.93
C ASN A 29 -5.84 -5.91 1.76
N THR A 30 -7.13 -6.02 2.04
CA THR A 30 -7.86 -7.31 1.87
C THR A 30 -8.06 -7.66 0.40
N GLU A 31 -8.07 -6.66 -0.47
CA GLU A 31 -8.22 -6.79 -1.91
C GLU A 31 -7.13 -6.00 -2.65
N PRO A 32 -6.67 -6.47 -3.82
CA PRO A 32 -5.73 -5.72 -4.65
C PRO A 32 -6.30 -4.35 -5.05
N SER A 33 -5.45 -3.33 -5.08
CA SER A 33 -5.79 -1.99 -5.55
C SER A 33 -5.04 -1.61 -6.82
N ALA A 34 -5.37 -0.43 -7.38
CA ALA A 34 -4.71 0.10 -8.57
C ALA A 34 -3.18 0.23 -8.40
N VAL A 35 -2.68 0.39 -7.16
CA VAL A 35 -1.26 0.55 -6.88
C VAL A 35 -0.53 -0.74 -6.54
N SER A 36 -1.24 -1.88 -6.42
CA SER A 36 -0.62 -3.19 -6.09
C SER A 36 0.47 -3.60 -7.08
N LYS A 37 0.43 -3.07 -8.32
CA LYS A 37 1.45 -3.32 -9.36
C LYS A 37 2.68 -2.41 -9.25
N ILE A 38 2.62 -1.37 -8.43
CA ILE A 38 3.63 -0.30 -8.34
C ILE A 38 4.44 -0.43 -7.03
N VAL A 39 3.80 -0.95 -5.98
CA VAL A 39 4.42 -1.18 -4.67
C VAL A 39 5.48 -2.29 -4.72
N ASP A 40 6.43 -2.26 -3.79
CA ASP A 40 7.46 -3.29 -3.66
C ASP A 40 6.91 -4.61 -3.11
N CYS A 41 5.90 -4.52 -2.25
CA CYS A 41 5.23 -5.66 -1.67
C CYS A 41 3.75 -5.34 -1.45
N ALA A 42 2.87 -6.26 -1.84
CA ALA A 42 1.44 -6.20 -1.57
C ALA A 42 1.06 -7.40 -0.70
N LEU A 43 0.65 -7.13 0.54
CA LEU A 43 0.23 -8.12 1.52
C LEU A 43 -1.29 -8.14 1.57
N GLN A 44 -1.86 -9.31 1.31
CA GLN A 44 -3.30 -9.48 1.26
C GLN A 44 -3.84 -9.96 2.62
N GLY A 45 -4.75 -9.19 3.20
CA GLY A 45 -5.45 -9.56 4.44
C GLY A 45 -5.74 -8.38 5.37
N PRO A 46 -6.36 -8.64 6.53
CA PRO A 46 -6.70 -7.60 7.49
C PRO A 46 -5.44 -6.93 8.06
N ALA A 47 -5.39 -5.60 7.99
CA ALA A 47 -4.26 -4.84 8.49
C ALA A 47 -3.98 -5.08 9.98
N GLY A 48 -5.03 -5.24 10.78
CA GLY A 48 -4.92 -5.54 12.21
C GLY A 48 -4.28 -6.90 12.52
N GLU A 49 -4.25 -7.83 11.56
CA GLU A 49 -3.60 -9.13 11.72
C GLU A 49 -2.18 -9.14 11.15
N ILE A 50 -1.95 -8.42 10.05
CA ILE A 50 -0.66 -8.39 9.35
C ILE A 50 0.32 -7.44 10.03
N LEU A 51 -0.12 -6.25 10.46
CA LEU A 51 0.78 -5.26 11.08
C LEU A 51 1.49 -5.79 12.34
N PRO A 52 0.84 -6.52 13.26
CA PRO A 52 1.53 -7.09 14.42
C PRO A 52 2.62 -8.12 14.08
N GLN A 53 2.60 -8.71 12.87
CA GLN A 53 3.63 -9.66 12.43
C GLN A 53 4.86 -8.96 11.82
N LEU A 54 4.77 -7.65 11.56
CA LEU A 54 5.83 -6.83 10.97
C LEU A 54 6.57 -5.95 12.00
N LEU A 55 6.08 -5.91 13.24
CA LEU A 55 6.66 -5.17 14.37
C LEU A 55 7.57 -6.06 15.21
#